data_AF-A0AAW0K801-F1
#
_entry.id   AF-A0AAW0K801-F1
#
_cell.length_a   1.000
_cell.length_b   1.000
_cell.length_c   1.000
_cell.angle_alpha   90.00
_cell.angle_beta   90.00
_cell.angle_gamma   90.00
#
_symmetry.space_group_name_H-M   'P 1'
#
loop_
_entity.id
_entity.type
_entity.pdbx_description
1 polymer ?
#
loop_
_entity_poly.entity_id
_entity_poly.type
_entity_poly.pdbx_seq_one_letter_code
_entity_poly.pdbx_strand_id
1 'polypeptide(L)'
;MSSRGAASSSGGPQLGTSDSSKRISKKPKYSRFTQQELPACKPILTPGWVIATFVAVGIVFIPIGLASLFASQRVVEIVHRYDQECVPPIFSSDQLAYIQSSITNKTCTKNFTVPKRMKGPVYVYYQLDNFYQNHRRYVKSRSDTQLRSKAGELDISNCKPEATTGNNSPIVPCGLIAWSLFNDTYGFSMKNKVLNVSKKNIAWKSDQEHKFGSDVYPKNFQSGGLIGGAKLNASIPLSEQEDLIVWMRTAALPTFRKLYGKIETDLEANDEITVVIQNNYNTYSFGGRKRLVLSTTSWIGGKNDFLGIAYLTVGGFCMFLAIGFILLYVIKPRPLGDPAFLSWNRNPYVKSRSDTQLRSKAGELDISNCKPEATTGNNSPIVPCGLIAWSLFNDTYGFSMKNKVLNVSKKNIAWKSDQEHKFGSDVYPKNFQSGGLIGGAKLNASIPLSEQEDLIVWMRTAALPTFRKLYGKIETDLEANEEITVVIQNNYNTYSFGGRKRLVLSTTSWIGGKNDFLGIAYLTVGGFCMFLAIGFILLYVIKPRPLGDPAFLSWNRNPSGIMN
;
A
#
# COMPACT_ATOMS: atom_id res chain seq x y z
N MET A 1 -44.60 15.35 35.41
CA MET A 1 -45.11 14.83 36.70
C MET A 1 -43.94 14.71 37.66
N SER A 2 -44.01 15.44 38.77
CA SER A 2 -43.45 15.24 40.12
C SER A 2 -42.04 14.64 40.26
N SER A 3 -41.11 15.15 41.09
CA SER A 3 -41.27 15.86 42.36
C SER A 3 -39.93 16.46 42.84
N ARG A 4 -40.07 17.44 43.73
CA ARG A 4 -39.04 18.25 44.39
C ARG A 4 -38.25 17.47 45.45
N GLY A 5 -37.04 17.94 45.74
CA GLY A 5 -36.37 17.74 47.03
C GLY A 5 -35.50 18.96 47.35
N ALA A 6 -36.02 19.85 48.18
CA ALA A 6 -35.30 21.00 48.74
C ALA A 6 -34.48 20.56 49.97
N ALA A 7 -33.33 21.18 50.20
CA ALA A 7 -32.61 21.11 51.47
C ALA A 7 -32.38 22.53 51.99
N SER A 8 -32.96 22.83 53.14
CA SER A 8 -32.56 23.92 54.03
C SER A 8 -31.65 23.35 55.13
N SER A 9 -30.63 24.09 55.52
CA SER A 9 -30.35 24.43 56.92
C SER A 9 -29.12 25.31 57.05
N SER A 10 -29.27 26.32 57.88
CA SER A 10 -28.31 27.30 58.34
C SER A 10 -27.44 26.73 59.47
N GLY A 11 -26.16 27.12 59.50
CA GLY A 11 -25.24 26.91 60.62
C GLY A 11 -24.07 27.88 60.54
N GLY A 12 -23.93 28.74 61.55
CA GLY A 12 -22.99 29.87 61.62
C GLY A 12 -21.50 29.50 61.76
N PRO A 13 -20.61 30.51 61.82
CA PRO A 13 -19.17 30.33 61.63
C PRO A 13 -18.48 29.90 62.92
N GLN A 14 -17.79 28.75 62.89
CA GLN A 14 -16.77 28.44 63.89
C GLN A 14 -15.38 28.61 63.30
N LEU A 15 -14.66 29.58 63.86
CA LEU A 15 -13.24 29.79 63.75
C LEU A 15 -12.54 28.66 64.55
N GLY A 16 -12.02 27.68 63.84
CA GLY A 16 -11.20 26.60 64.39
C GLY A 16 -9.96 26.43 63.53
N THR A 17 -8.87 27.05 63.95
CA THR A 17 -7.52 26.80 63.45
C THR A 17 -7.14 25.36 63.76
N SER A 18 -7.29 24.48 62.77
CA SER A 18 -6.60 23.19 62.74
C SER A 18 -5.82 23.10 61.44
N ASP A 19 -4.51 23.23 61.58
CA ASP A 19 -3.53 23.03 60.53
C ASP A 19 -3.52 21.54 60.16
N SER A 20 -4.50 21.13 59.36
CA SER A 20 -4.55 19.78 58.81
C SER A 20 -3.56 19.73 57.66
N SER A 21 -2.39 19.15 57.94
CA SER A 21 -1.43 18.74 56.92
C SER A 21 -2.17 18.17 55.70
N LYS A 22 -2.16 18.90 54.58
CA LYS A 22 -2.72 18.43 53.30
C LYS A 22 -1.97 17.14 52.96
N ARG A 23 -2.57 15.98 53.25
CA ARG A 23 -2.04 14.69 52.80
C ARG A 23 -1.87 14.79 51.29
N ILE A 24 -0.62 14.79 50.83
CA ILE A 24 -0.29 14.78 49.40
C ILE A 24 -0.78 13.43 48.87
N SER A 25 -2.00 13.43 48.34
CA SER A 25 -2.59 12.25 47.75
C SER A 25 -1.84 11.94 46.45
N LYS A 26 -1.20 10.78 46.39
CA LYS A 26 -0.63 10.24 45.14
C LYS A 26 -1.73 9.68 44.21
N LYS A 27 -3.01 9.81 44.57
CA LYS A 27 -4.12 9.35 43.73
C LYS A 27 -4.14 10.21 42.45
N PRO A 28 -4.05 9.60 41.26
CA PRO A 28 -4.13 10.35 40.01
C PRO A 28 -5.46 11.11 39.92
N LYS A 29 -5.41 12.32 39.36
CA LYS A 29 -6.59 13.17 39.19
C LYS A 29 -7.60 12.44 38.31
N TYR A 30 -8.82 12.26 38.82
CA TYR A 30 -9.89 11.61 38.08
C TYR A 30 -10.35 12.52 36.93
N SER A 31 -10.27 12.00 35.71
CA SER A 31 -10.95 12.52 34.53
C SER A 31 -11.24 11.36 33.59
N ARG A 32 -12.26 11.49 32.73
CA ARG A 32 -12.57 10.46 31.72
C ARG A 32 -11.38 10.16 30.80
N PHE A 33 -10.49 11.14 30.61
CA PHE A 33 -9.25 10.96 29.88
C PHE A 33 -8.22 10.14 30.68
N THR A 34 -7.96 10.49 31.95
CA THR A 34 -6.96 9.78 32.79
C THR A 34 -7.41 8.37 33.16
N GLN A 35 -8.71 8.09 33.18
CA GLN A 35 -9.29 6.76 33.39
C GLN A 35 -9.52 5.98 32.09
N GLN A 36 -9.24 6.57 30.92
CA GLN A 36 -9.48 5.96 29.61
C GLN A 36 -10.96 5.60 29.34
N GLU A 37 -11.89 6.40 29.86
CA GLU A 37 -13.35 6.25 29.77
C GLU A 37 -13.99 7.26 28.77
N LEU A 38 -13.21 7.68 27.77
CA LEU A 38 -13.72 8.51 26.69
C LEU A 38 -14.76 7.71 25.87
N PRO A 39 -15.81 8.38 25.34
CA PRO A 39 -16.74 7.73 24.43
C PRO A 39 -15.97 7.24 23.19
N ALA A 40 -16.02 5.93 22.94
CA ALA A 40 -15.35 5.31 21.81
C ALA A 40 -16.32 4.36 21.08
N CYS A 41 -16.31 4.40 19.76
CA CYS A 41 -16.96 3.39 18.92
C CYS A 41 -15.94 2.29 18.62
N LYS A 42 -16.26 1.03 18.94
CA LYS A 42 -15.44 -0.15 18.63
C LYS A 42 -16.17 -0.99 17.57
N PRO A 43 -16.02 -0.67 16.28
CA PRO A 43 -16.73 -1.40 15.24
C PRO A 43 -16.23 -2.84 15.18
N ILE A 44 -17.12 -3.79 15.46
CA ILE A 44 -16.85 -5.22 15.29
C ILE A 44 -17.30 -5.59 13.88
N LEU A 45 -16.35 -6.00 13.04
CA LEU A 45 -16.62 -6.43 11.67
C LEU A 45 -17.32 -7.80 11.68
N THR A 46 -18.66 -7.79 11.66
CA THR A 46 -19.43 -9.03 11.50
C THR A 46 -19.48 -9.42 10.01
N PRO A 47 -19.63 -10.72 9.68
CA PRO A 47 -19.74 -11.15 8.29
C PRO A 47 -20.84 -10.42 7.52
N GLY A 48 -21.99 -10.16 8.14
CA GLY A 48 -23.08 -9.38 7.54
C GLY A 48 -22.67 -7.96 7.17
N TRP A 49 -21.98 -7.23 8.05
CA TRP A 49 -21.47 -5.89 7.76
C TRP A 49 -20.41 -5.90 6.64
N VAL A 50 -19.50 -6.89 6.65
CA VAL A 50 -18.45 -7.02 5.63
C VAL A 50 -19.05 -7.35 4.26
N ILE A 51 -19.97 -8.32 4.19
CA ILE A 51 -20.69 -8.68 2.96
C ILE A 51 -21.48 -7.48 2.45
N ALA A 52 -22.26 -6.81 3.31
CA ALA A 52 -23.03 -5.63 2.92
C ALA A 52 -22.15 -4.51 2.38
N THR A 53 -20.96 -4.30 2.96
CA THR A 53 -19.99 -3.31 2.47
C THR A 53 -19.47 -3.69 1.08
N PHE A 54 -19.03 -4.93 0.87
CA PHE A 54 -18.55 -5.37 -0.45
C PHE A 54 -19.65 -5.32 -1.53
N VAL A 55 -20.87 -5.72 -1.19
CA VAL A 55 -22.04 -5.63 -2.07
C VAL A 55 -22.35 -4.17 -2.40
N ALA A 56 -22.38 -3.28 -1.41
CA ALA A 56 -22.65 -1.86 -1.63
C ALA A 56 -21.60 -1.22 -2.53
N VAL A 57 -20.30 -1.50 -2.30
CA VAL A 57 -19.22 -1.03 -3.17
C VAL A 57 -19.41 -1.58 -4.59
N GLY A 58 -19.70 -2.87 -4.75
CA GLY A 58 -19.94 -3.48 -6.06
C GLY A 58 -21.13 -2.85 -6.81
N ILE A 59 -22.27 -2.69 -6.13
CA ILE A 59 -23.49 -2.09 -6.69
C ILE A 59 -23.29 -0.63 -7.09
N VAL A 60 -22.42 0.12 -6.39
CA VAL A 60 -22.12 1.52 -6.75
C VAL A 60 -21.07 1.59 -7.87
N PHE A 61 -20.00 0.79 -7.77
CA PHE A 61 -18.85 0.91 -8.66
C PHE A 61 -19.14 0.35 -10.05
N ILE A 62 -19.92 -0.72 -10.17
CA ILE A 62 -20.23 -1.33 -11.47
C ILE A 62 -21.03 -0.35 -12.38
N PRO A 63 -22.14 0.26 -11.95
CA PRO A 63 -22.86 1.26 -12.75
C PRO A 63 -22.00 2.47 -13.10
N ILE A 64 -21.20 2.98 -12.15
CA ILE A 64 -20.27 4.10 -12.42
C ILE A 64 -19.23 3.68 -13.48
N GLY A 65 -18.68 2.47 -13.37
CA GLY A 65 -17.73 1.91 -14.33
C GLY A 65 -18.34 1.74 -15.71
N LEU A 66 -19.54 1.18 -15.82
CA LEU A 66 -20.28 1.05 -17.08
C LEU A 66 -20.59 2.42 -17.71
N ALA A 67 -21.11 3.37 -16.92
CA ALA A 67 -21.43 4.70 -17.40
C ALA A 67 -20.17 5.47 -17.87
N SER A 68 -19.07 5.35 -17.14
CA SER A 68 -17.79 5.98 -17.49
C SER A 68 -17.18 5.36 -18.74
N LEU A 69 -17.19 4.03 -18.86
CA LEU A 69 -16.68 3.32 -20.03
C LEU A 69 -17.51 3.66 -21.28
N PHE A 70 -18.83 3.69 -21.14
CA PHE A 70 -19.74 4.07 -22.22
C PHE A 70 -19.53 5.53 -22.66
N ALA A 71 -19.34 6.44 -21.70
CA ALA A 71 -19.02 7.84 -22.00
C ALA A 71 -17.69 7.97 -22.76
N SER A 72 -16.66 7.23 -22.34
CA SER A 72 -15.36 7.17 -23.01
C SER A 72 -15.46 6.61 -24.44
N GLN A 73 -16.17 5.50 -24.64
CA GLN A 73 -16.33 4.86 -25.95
C GLN A 73 -17.15 5.70 -26.95
N ARG A 74 -17.98 6.62 -26.47
CA ARG A 74 -18.69 7.60 -27.32
C ARG A 74 -17.76 8.69 -27.88
N VAL A 75 -16.61 8.91 -27.25
CA VAL A 75 -15.63 9.88 -27.75
C VAL A 75 -14.99 9.35 -29.04
N VAL A 76 -15.04 10.19 -30.07
CA VAL A 76 -14.42 9.91 -31.37
C VAL A 76 -13.09 10.66 -31.41
N GLU A 77 -12.01 9.96 -31.74
CA GLU A 77 -10.69 10.54 -31.93
C GLU A 77 -10.16 10.20 -33.32
N ILE A 78 -9.63 11.20 -34.02
CA ILE A 78 -8.82 11.03 -35.24
C ILE A 78 -7.39 11.42 -34.85
N VAL A 79 -6.47 10.46 -34.87
CA VAL A 79 -5.07 10.68 -34.49
C VAL A 79 -4.19 10.42 -35.71
N HIS A 80 -3.49 11.44 -36.18
CA HIS A 80 -2.61 11.32 -37.34
C HIS A 80 -1.19 11.78 -37.02
N ARG A 81 -0.21 10.90 -37.24
CA ARG A 81 1.22 11.20 -37.03
C ARG A 81 1.81 11.80 -38.30
N TYR A 82 2.19 13.08 -38.25
CA TYR A 82 2.62 13.80 -39.44
C TYR A 82 4.12 14.13 -39.48
N ASP A 83 4.88 13.90 -38.40
CA ASP A 83 6.30 14.27 -38.33
C ASP A 83 7.15 13.63 -39.43
N GLN A 84 6.93 12.36 -39.79
CA GLN A 84 7.70 11.71 -40.86
C GLN A 84 7.07 11.93 -42.24
N GLU A 85 5.74 11.94 -42.33
CA GLU A 85 5.04 12.02 -43.61
C GLU A 85 5.07 13.41 -44.25
N CYS A 86 5.39 14.45 -43.47
CA CYS A 86 5.52 15.82 -43.95
C CYS A 86 6.98 16.21 -44.28
N VAL A 87 7.88 15.24 -44.35
CA VAL A 87 9.25 15.42 -44.85
C VAL A 87 9.30 14.96 -46.31
N PRO A 88 9.71 15.82 -47.26
CA PRO A 88 9.86 15.40 -48.66
C PRO A 88 10.88 14.26 -48.80
N PRO A 89 10.72 13.34 -49.78
CA PRO A 89 11.64 12.23 -49.97
C PRO A 89 13.12 12.62 -50.09
N ILE A 90 13.40 13.79 -50.66
CA ILE A 90 14.75 14.37 -50.82
C ILE A 90 15.45 14.57 -49.45
N PHE A 91 14.69 14.86 -48.40
CA PHE A 91 15.20 15.09 -47.04
C PHE A 91 14.95 13.90 -46.10
N SER A 92 14.59 12.73 -46.65
CA SER A 92 14.30 11.54 -45.84
C SER A 92 15.50 11.08 -45.00
N SER A 93 16.72 11.22 -45.53
CA SER A 93 17.98 10.90 -44.84
C SER A 93 18.49 11.99 -43.91
N ASP A 94 18.03 13.23 -44.07
CA ASP A 94 18.42 14.39 -43.24
C ASP A 94 17.23 15.29 -42.92
N GLN A 95 16.43 14.83 -41.96
CA GLN A 95 15.24 15.53 -41.47
C GLN A 95 15.60 16.82 -40.71
N LEU A 96 16.84 16.91 -40.19
CA LEU A 96 17.33 18.08 -39.45
C LEU A 96 17.60 19.25 -40.38
N ALA A 97 18.25 19.01 -41.52
CA ALA A 97 18.46 20.05 -42.52
C ALA A 97 17.13 20.64 -43.02
N TYR A 98 16.12 19.79 -43.25
CA TYR A 98 14.79 20.22 -43.66
C TYR A 98 14.11 21.13 -42.63
N ILE A 99 14.10 20.73 -41.36
CA ILE A 99 13.37 21.48 -40.34
C ILE A 99 14.07 22.79 -39.97
N GLN A 100 15.41 22.83 -40.05
CA GLN A 100 16.22 24.00 -39.71
C GLN A 100 16.27 25.04 -40.85
N SER A 101 16.05 24.63 -42.10
CA SER A 101 16.05 25.57 -43.23
C SER A 101 14.92 26.60 -43.12
N SER A 102 15.26 27.88 -43.24
CA SER A 102 14.29 28.99 -43.25
C SER A 102 13.65 29.22 -44.62
N ILE A 103 14.20 28.61 -45.68
CA ILE A 103 13.82 28.84 -47.08
C ILE A 103 12.87 27.75 -47.59
N THR A 104 13.03 26.52 -47.11
CA THR A 104 12.21 25.39 -47.57
C THR A 104 10.77 25.54 -47.12
N ASN A 105 9.82 25.32 -48.05
CA ASN A 105 8.41 25.26 -47.72
C ASN A 105 8.12 24.00 -46.89
N LYS A 106 7.54 24.20 -45.70
CA LYS A 106 7.20 23.13 -44.74
C LYS A 106 5.70 22.81 -44.71
N THR A 107 4.97 23.28 -45.71
CA THR A 107 3.55 23.00 -45.90
C THR A 107 3.35 21.55 -46.28
N CYS A 108 2.43 20.88 -45.59
CA CYS A 108 2.07 19.50 -45.80
C CYS A 108 0.56 19.35 -45.76
N THR A 109 -0.03 18.77 -46.81
CA THR A 109 -1.48 18.58 -46.90
C THR A 109 -1.83 17.12 -46.67
N LYS A 110 -2.80 16.86 -45.79
CA LYS A 110 -3.29 15.52 -45.46
C LYS A 110 -4.80 15.49 -45.50
N ASN A 111 -5.35 14.37 -46.00
CA ASN A 111 -6.79 14.15 -46.03
C ASN A 111 -7.16 13.14 -44.94
N PHE A 112 -8.16 13.47 -44.14
CA PHE A 112 -8.69 12.62 -43.08
C PHE A 112 -10.16 12.33 -43.33
N THR A 113 -10.54 11.06 -43.19
CA THR A 113 -11.94 10.64 -43.23
C THR A 113 -12.48 10.58 -41.82
N VAL A 114 -13.64 11.19 -41.58
CA VAL A 114 -14.31 11.16 -40.28
C VAL A 114 -14.95 9.80 -40.06
N PRO A 115 -14.50 8.98 -39.09
CA PRO A 115 -14.98 7.60 -38.96
C PRO A 115 -16.41 7.51 -38.42
N LYS A 116 -16.83 8.51 -37.63
CA LYS A 116 -18.14 8.59 -37.00
C LYS A 116 -18.47 10.06 -36.74
N ARG A 117 -19.75 10.41 -36.79
CA ARG A 117 -20.23 11.77 -36.53
C ARG A 117 -19.60 12.36 -35.26
N MET A 118 -18.95 13.51 -35.39
CA MET A 118 -18.34 14.28 -34.33
C MET A 118 -19.18 15.54 -34.09
N LYS A 119 -19.95 15.56 -33.00
CA LYS A 119 -20.73 16.74 -32.60
C LYS A 119 -19.80 17.85 -32.08
N GLY A 120 -20.01 19.07 -32.53
CA GLY A 120 -19.26 20.25 -32.11
C GLY A 120 -19.49 20.62 -30.64
N PRO A 121 -18.53 21.29 -29.97
CA PRO A 121 -17.21 21.67 -30.50
C PRO A 121 -16.27 20.46 -30.63
N VAL A 122 -15.58 20.36 -31.78
CA VAL A 122 -14.51 19.39 -32.02
C VAL A 122 -13.18 20.02 -31.61
N TYR A 123 -12.50 19.40 -30.66
CA TYR A 123 -11.25 19.93 -30.11
C TYR A 123 -10.06 19.46 -30.95
N VAL A 124 -9.21 20.42 -31.29
CA VAL A 124 -7.97 20.20 -32.03
C VAL A 124 -6.84 20.19 -31.03
N TYR A 125 -6.15 19.06 -30.88
CA TYR A 125 -4.96 18.93 -30.05
C TYR A 125 -3.74 18.64 -30.90
N TYR A 126 -2.58 19.16 -30.48
CA TYR A 126 -1.31 18.59 -30.89
C TYR A 126 -0.77 17.69 -29.78
N GLN A 127 -0.22 16.55 -30.18
CA GLN A 127 0.44 15.61 -29.29
C GLN A 127 1.94 15.62 -29.58
N LEU A 128 2.74 15.81 -28.53
CA LEU A 128 4.17 15.66 -28.56
C LEU A 128 4.58 14.43 -27.76
N ASP A 129 5.45 13.61 -28.33
CA ASP A 129 6.10 12.51 -27.65
C ASP A 129 7.59 12.84 -27.42
N ASN A 130 8.17 12.21 -26.39
CA ASN A 130 9.59 12.33 -26.04
C ASN A 130 10.05 13.78 -25.75
N PHE A 131 9.16 14.61 -25.19
CA PHE A 131 9.46 15.99 -24.80
C PHE A 131 9.23 16.19 -23.30
N TYR A 132 10.30 16.44 -22.55
CA TYR A 132 10.30 16.38 -21.08
C TYR A 132 10.01 17.74 -20.42
N GLN A 133 8.76 18.20 -20.46
CA GLN A 133 8.35 19.42 -19.72
C GLN A 133 8.50 19.31 -18.21
N ASN A 134 8.55 18.08 -17.67
CA ASN A 134 8.68 17.81 -16.24
C ASN A 134 10.13 17.82 -15.73
N HIS A 135 11.12 18.13 -16.58
CA HIS A 135 12.51 18.21 -16.13
C HIS A 135 12.71 19.39 -15.17
N ARG A 136 13.40 19.17 -14.03
CA ARG A 136 13.57 20.18 -12.96
C ARG A 136 14.08 21.53 -13.46
N ARG A 137 15.09 21.54 -14.33
CA ARG A 137 15.64 22.79 -14.92
C ARG A 137 14.63 23.48 -15.84
N TYR A 138 13.84 22.73 -16.58
CA TYR A 138 12.83 23.28 -17.48
C TYR A 138 11.68 23.92 -16.69
N VAL A 139 11.10 23.19 -15.73
CA VAL A 139 10.00 23.67 -14.88
C VAL A 139 10.39 24.92 -14.08
N LYS A 140 11.64 24.98 -13.61
CA LYS A 140 12.15 26.15 -12.88
C LYS A 140 12.45 27.36 -13.78
N SER A 141 12.64 27.16 -15.08
CA SER A 141 13.05 28.21 -16.02
C SER A 141 11.85 29.04 -16.49
N ARG A 142 11.31 29.85 -15.57
CA ARG A 142 10.27 30.87 -15.78
C ARG A 142 10.23 31.84 -14.60
N SER A 143 9.56 32.97 -14.76
CA SER A 143 9.31 33.94 -13.69
C SER A 143 7.81 34.20 -13.52
N ASP A 144 7.23 33.70 -12.42
CA ASP A 144 5.79 33.87 -12.15
C ASP A 144 5.42 35.32 -11.78
N THR A 145 6.38 36.07 -11.23
CA THR A 145 6.24 37.52 -10.95
C THR A 145 6.20 38.31 -12.25
N GLN A 146 7.10 38.02 -13.19
CA GLN A 146 7.12 38.64 -14.53
C GLN A 146 5.82 38.37 -15.31
N LEU A 147 5.31 37.14 -15.26
CA LEU A 147 4.09 36.77 -15.99
C LEU A 147 2.85 37.48 -15.46
N ARG A 148 2.79 37.78 -14.15
CA ARG A 148 1.60 38.31 -13.48
C ARG A 148 1.45 39.82 -13.54
N SER A 149 2.54 40.58 -13.51
CA SER A 149 2.46 42.05 -13.45
C SER A 149 3.66 42.73 -14.09
N LYS A 150 3.43 43.93 -14.62
CA LYS A 150 4.49 44.76 -15.20
C LYS A 150 5.58 45.15 -14.20
N ALA A 151 5.27 45.23 -12.90
CA ALA A 151 6.26 45.50 -11.86
C ALA A 151 7.30 44.36 -11.72
N GLY A 152 6.91 43.12 -12.02
CA GLY A 152 7.78 41.94 -11.99
C GLY A 152 8.63 41.77 -13.25
N GLU A 153 8.55 42.68 -14.22
CA GLU A 153 9.15 42.50 -15.56
C GLU A 153 10.66 42.22 -15.52
N LEU A 154 11.36 42.82 -14.55
CA LEU A 154 12.80 42.71 -14.33
C LEU A 154 13.22 41.47 -13.51
N ASP A 155 12.28 40.73 -12.91
CA ASP A 155 12.60 39.53 -12.14
C ASP A 155 12.87 38.34 -13.08
N ILE A 156 14.12 38.20 -13.50
CA ILE A 156 14.59 37.16 -14.40
C ILE A 156 15.48 36.11 -13.72
N SER A 157 15.52 36.11 -12.38
CA SER A 157 16.43 35.32 -11.55
C SER A 157 16.41 33.81 -11.88
N ASN A 158 15.21 33.28 -12.10
CA ASN A 158 14.98 31.85 -12.37
C ASN A 158 14.94 31.51 -13.87
N CYS A 159 15.00 32.49 -14.78
CA CYS A 159 14.76 32.29 -16.21
C CYS A 159 15.96 31.79 -17.02
N LYS A 160 17.10 31.51 -16.40
CA LYS A 160 18.29 31.04 -17.12
C LYS A 160 18.01 29.69 -17.84
N PRO A 161 18.63 29.45 -19.01
CA PRO A 161 19.54 30.34 -19.74
C PRO A 161 18.84 31.49 -20.50
N GLU A 162 17.57 31.32 -20.89
CA GLU A 162 16.82 32.27 -21.73
C GLU A 162 16.22 33.45 -20.94
N ALA A 163 17.08 34.21 -20.26
CA ALA A 163 16.69 35.32 -19.40
C ALA A 163 16.79 36.69 -20.10
N THR A 164 17.81 36.88 -20.94
CA THR A 164 18.16 38.16 -21.58
C THR A 164 18.54 37.95 -23.04
N THR A 165 18.44 39.01 -23.85
CA THR A 165 19.02 39.04 -25.20
C THR A 165 20.54 39.17 -25.16
N GLY A 166 21.19 39.07 -26.32
CA GLY A 166 22.63 39.32 -26.46
C GLY A 166 23.08 40.72 -26.01
N ASN A 167 22.16 41.69 -25.96
CA ASN A 167 22.42 43.05 -25.47
C ASN A 167 22.05 43.23 -23.99
N ASN A 168 21.97 42.14 -23.21
CA ASN A 168 21.59 42.12 -21.79
C ASN A 168 20.21 42.72 -21.46
N SER A 169 19.29 42.83 -22.44
CA SER A 169 17.92 43.29 -22.18
C SER A 169 17.03 42.12 -21.74
N PRO A 170 16.19 42.27 -20.70
CA PRO A 170 15.27 41.22 -20.26
C PRO A 170 14.34 40.74 -21.38
N ILE A 171 14.12 39.43 -21.45
CA ILE A 171 13.12 38.81 -22.32
C ILE A 171 11.80 38.71 -21.56
N VAL A 172 10.68 39.02 -22.21
CA VAL A 172 9.34 38.90 -21.63
C VAL A 172 8.45 38.15 -22.62
N PRO A 173 7.87 36.99 -22.25
CA PRO A 173 8.18 36.18 -21.07
C PRO A 173 9.55 35.47 -21.19
N CYS A 174 10.32 35.43 -20.10
CA CYS A 174 11.60 34.74 -20.04
C CYS A 174 11.48 33.26 -19.68
N GLY A 175 12.56 32.51 -19.95
CA GLY A 175 12.73 31.13 -19.54
C GLY A 175 12.43 30.09 -20.62
N LEU A 176 12.96 28.89 -20.43
CA LEU A 176 12.92 27.79 -21.40
C LEU A 176 11.51 27.36 -21.76
N ILE A 177 10.56 27.47 -20.82
CA ILE A 177 9.18 27.05 -21.06
C ILE A 177 8.57 27.94 -22.14
N ALA A 178 8.63 29.26 -21.96
CA ALA A 178 8.13 30.18 -22.96
C ALA A 178 8.95 30.10 -24.25
N TRP A 179 10.28 30.07 -24.15
CA TRP A 179 11.18 30.07 -25.30
C TRP A 179 10.96 28.89 -26.26
N SER A 180 10.57 27.72 -25.76
CA SER A 180 10.30 26.52 -26.59
C SER A 180 8.85 26.40 -27.07
N LEU A 181 8.10 27.52 -27.12
CA LEU A 181 6.69 27.57 -27.52
C LEU A 181 6.43 26.86 -28.86
N PHE A 182 5.45 25.95 -28.86
CA PHE A 182 5.06 25.20 -30.05
C PHE A 182 4.62 26.12 -31.22
N ASN A 183 5.11 25.87 -32.43
CA ASN A 183 4.98 26.78 -33.58
C ASN A 183 4.45 26.16 -34.88
N ASP A 184 3.95 24.92 -34.85
CA ASP A 184 3.20 24.40 -35.99
C ASP A 184 1.84 25.07 -36.08
N THR A 185 1.33 25.21 -37.31
CA THR A 185 -0.02 25.72 -37.55
C THR A 185 -0.84 24.74 -38.38
N TYR A 186 -2.15 24.78 -38.17
CA TYR A 186 -3.11 23.88 -38.81
C TYR A 186 -4.23 24.70 -39.45
N GLY A 187 -4.48 24.47 -40.74
CA GLY A 187 -5.65 24.93 -41.47
C GLY A 187 -6.53 23.74 -41.84
N PHE A 188 -7.85 23.90 -41.75
CA PHE A 188 -8.82 22.84 -42.03
C PHE A 188 -9.79 23.30 -43.11
N SER A 189 -10.08 22.43 -44.06
CA SER A 189 -11.13 22.64 -45.05
C SER A 189 -11.90 21.35 -45.29
N MET A 190 -13.17 21.49 -45.66
CA MET A 190 -14.07 20.39 -45.97
C MET A 190 -14.93 20.81 -47.16
N LYS A 191 -14.95 20.00 -48.23
CA LYS A 191 -15.69 20.30 -49.48
C LYS A 191 -15.35 21.70 -50.03
N ASN A 192 -14.05 22.06 -50.04
CA ASN A 192 -13.52 23.39 -50.41
C ASN A 192 -13.99 24.58 -49.55
N LYS A 193 -14.69 24.34 -48.43
CA LYS A 193 -15.05 25.36 -47.44
C LYS A 193 -14.06 25.34 -46.27
N VAL A 194 -13.54 26.50 -45.89
CA VAL A 194 -12.64 26.62 -44.73
C VAL A 194 -13.42 26.37 -43.44
N LEU A 195 -12.92 25.45 -42.62
CA LEU A 195 -13.41 25.21 -41.26
C LEU A 195 -12.64 26.14 -40.31
N ASN A 196 -13.35 27.10 -39.70
CA ASN A 196 -12.72 28.05 -38.80
C ASN A 196 -12.33 27.37 -37.46
N VAL A 197 -11.06 27.51 -37.07
CA VAL A 197 -10.55 27.03 -35.78
C VAL A 197 -10.55 28.20 -34.81
N SER A 198 -11.46 28.17 -33.84
CA SER A 198 -11.49 29.16 -32.77
C SER A 198 -10.36 28.87 -31.78
N LYS A 199 -9.49 29.85 -31.59
CA LYS A 199 -8.43 29.87 -30.57
C LYS A 199 -8.84 30.61 -29.29
N LYS A 200 -10.12 30.95 -29.15
CA LYS A 200 -10.66 31.64 -27.97
C LYS A 200 -11.24 30.63 -26.97
N ASN A 201 -11.09 30.91 -25.68
CA ASN A 201 -11.54 30.05 -24.58
C ASN A 201 -10.94 28.62 -24.61
N ILE A 202 -9.65 28.53 -24.93
CA ILE A 202 -8.85 27.29 -24.86
C ILE A 202 -8.03 27.20 -23.57
N ALA A 203 -7.73 28.34 -22.95
CA ALA A 203 -7.07 28.45 -21.66
C ALA A 203 -8.10 28.58 -20.52
N TRP A 204 -7.69 28.20 -19.31
CA TRP A 204 -8.53 28.34 -18.13
C TRP A 204 -8.66 29.82 -17.76
N LYS A 205 -9.89 30.27 -17.48
CA LYS A 205 -10.16 31.67 -17.08
C LYS A 205 -9.31 32.12 -15.89
N SER A 206 -9.13 31.24 -14.91
CA SER A 206 -8.27 31.53 -13.74
C SER A 206 -6.80 31.72 -14.08
N ASP A 207 -6.28 31.08 -15.14
CA ASP A 207 -4.92 31.36 -15.61
C ASP A 207 -4.86 32.74 -16.28
N GLN A 208 -5.85 33.05 -17.14
CA GLN A 208 -5.95 34.35 -17.82
C GLN A 208 -6.09 35.52 -16.84
N GLU A 209 -6.85 35.35 -15.76
CA GLU A 209 -7.17 36.44 -14.81
C GLU A 209 -6.13 36.58 -13.68
N HIS A 210 -5.47 35.50 -13.27
CA HIS A 210 -4.62 35.51 -12.06
C HIS A 210 -3.16 35.11 -12.28
N LYS A 211 -2.80 34.54 -13.43
CA LYS A 211 -1.41 34.09 -13.69
C LYS A 211 -0.72 34.88 -14.78
N PHE A 212 -1.47 35.44 -15.72
CA PHE A 212 -0.94 36.23 -16.82
C PHE A 212 -1.54 37.64 -16.75
N GLY A 213 -0.69 38.66 -16.64
CA GLY A 213 -1.12 40.05 -16.50
C GLY A 213 -1.69 40.61 -17.81
N SER A 214 -2.76 41.39 -17.70
CA SER A 214 -3.34 42.16 -18.81
C SER A 214 -2.53 43.40 -19.18
N ASP A 215 -1.57 43.78 -18.32
CA ASP A 215 -0.63 44.90 -18.49
C ASP A 215 0.77 44.43 -18.91
N VAL A 216 0.97 43.13 -19.09
CA VAL A 216 2.26 42.53 -19.49
C VAL A 216 2.24 42.20 -20.97
N TYR A 217 3.18 42.77 -21.71
CA TYR A 217 3.30 42.58 -23.17
C TYR A 217 4.63 41.88 -23.49
N PRO A 218 4.68 41.03 -24.53
CA PRO A 218 5.94 40.43 -24.97
C PRO A 218 6.98 41.48 -25.35
N LYS A 219 8.22 41.31 -24.88
CA LYS A 219 9.35 42.17 -25.22
C LYS A 219 10.59 41.32 -25.48
N ASN A 220 11.31 41.66 -26.54
CA ASN A 220 12.56 40.99 -26.92
C ASN A 220 12.44 39.46 -27.13
N PHE A 221 11.22 38.91 -27.20
CA PHE A 221 10.97 37.47 -27.26
C PHE A 221 11.26 36.91 -28.66
N GLN A 222 12.05 35.85 -28.74
CA GLN A 222 12.51 35.24 -30.01
C GLN A 222 13.16 36.25 -30.99
N SER A 223 13.86 37.25 -30.43
CA SER A 223 14.53 38.32 -31.19
C SER A 223 16.03 38.05 -31.46
N GLY A 224 16.60 37.02 -30.83
CA GLY A 224 17.99 36.63 -31.02
C GLY A 224 18.21 35.74 -32.26
N GLY A 225 19.47 35.39 -32.52
CA GLY A 225 19.83 34.50 -33.63
C GLY A 225 19.31 33.06 -33.47
N LEU A 226 19.20 32.57 -32.23
CA LEU A 226 18.61 31.26 -31.94
C LEU A 226 17.11 31.41 -31.61
N ILE A 227 16.26 30.79 -32.41
CA ILE A 227 14.80 30.77 -32.23
C ILE A 227 14.40 29.40 -31.70
N GLY A 228 13.75 29.37 -30.54
CA GLY A 228 13.33 28.13 -29.89
C GLY A 228 11.94 27.63 -30.28
N GLY A 229 11.10 28.51 -30.84
CA GLY A 229 9.68 28.25 -30.99
C GLY A 229 8.92 29.37 -31.68
N ALA A 230 7.65 29.53 -31.33
CA ALA A 230 6.77 30.52 -31.94
C ALA A 230 7.09 31.92 -31.44
N LYS A 231 6.79 32.93 -32.26
CA LYS A 231 6.81 34.34 -31.85
C LYS A 231 5.46 34.73 -31.25
N LEU A 232 5.49 35.62 -30.25
CA LEU A 232 4.30 36.20 -29.64
C LEU A 232 3.97 37.54 -30.30
N ASN A 233 2.70 37.94 -30.24
CA ASN A 233 2.28 39.25 -30.73
C ASN A 233 2.60 40.32 -29.68
N ALA A 234 3.49 41.26 -30.01
CA ALA A 234 3.92 42.33 -29.10
C ALA A 234 2.81 43.35 -28.79
N SER A 235 1.76 43.45 -29.62
CA SER A 235 0.64 44.37 -29.43
C SER A 235 -0.47 43.82 -28.54
N ILE A 236 -0.40 42.54 -28.15
CA ILE A 236 -1.45 41.86 -27.37
C ILE A 236 -0.86 41.43 -26.01
N PRO A 237 -1.55 41.67 -24.88
CA PRO A 237 -1.04 41.29 -23.57
C PRO A 237 -0.97 39.76 -23.40
N LEU A 238 -0.15 39.28 -22.47
CA LEU A 238 0.04 37.85 -22.23
C LEU A 238 -1.24 37.14 -21.79
N SER A 239 -2.15 37.83 -21.09
CA SER A 239 -3.45 37.30 -20.65
C SER A 239 -4.36 36.88 -21.81
N GLU A 240 -4.22 37.50 -22.98
CA GLU A 240 -5.04 37.24 -24.17
C GLU A 240 -4.38 36.25 -25.16
N GLN A 241 -3.09 35.93 -24.96
CA GLN A 241 -2.37 34.97 -25.80
C GLN A 241 -2.56 33.55 -25.29
N GLU A 242 -3.76 32.99 -25.46
CA GLU A 242 -4.15 31.70 -24.87
C GLU A 242 -3.25 30.51 -25.29
N ASP A 243 -2.70 30.52 -26.52
CA ASP A 243 -1.74 29.50 -26.98
C ASP A 243 -0.50 29.42 -26.07
N LEU A 244 0.01 30.57 -25.63
CA LEU A 244 1.10 30.66 -24.66
C LEU A 244 0.67 30.07 -23.31
N ILE A 245 -0.51 30.45 -22.82
CA ILE A 245 -1.03 30.00 -21.52
C ILE A 245 -1.16 28.47 -21.49
N VAL A 246 -1.71 27.88 -22.56
CA VAL A 246 -1.82 26.42 -22.72
C VAL A 246 -0.44 25.75 -22.72
N TRP A 247 0.55 26.35 -23.37
CA TRP A 247 1.92 25.82 -23.42
C TRP A 247 2.63 25.92 -22.06
N MET A 248 2.53 27.07 -21.38
CA MET A 248 3.18 27.36 -20.10
C MET A 248 2.77 26.42 -18.96
N ARG A 249 1.61 25.76 -19.09
CA ARG A 249 1.18 24.72 -18.17
C ARG A 249 1.94 23.41 -18.41
N THR A 250 3.08 23.21 -17.76
CA THR A 250 3.94 22.02 -17.99
C THR A 250 3.20 20.67 -17.83
N ALA A 251 3.41 19.75 -18.76
CA ALA A 251 2.91 18.39 -18.70
C ALA A 251 3.72 17.52 -17.72
N ALA A 252 3.05 16.60 -17.04
CA ALA A 252 3.68 15.68 -16.07
C ALA A 252 4.44 14.51 -16.73
N LEU A 253 4.10 14.18 -17.98
CA LEU A 253 4.62 13.03 -18.73
C LEU A 253 5.28 13.50 -20.02
N PRO A 254 6.24 12.73 -20.58
CA PRO A 254 6.94 13.08 -21.83
C PRO A 254 6.08 12.93 -23.09
N THR A 255 4.92 12.30 -22.96
CA THR A 255 3.88 12.22 -24.00
C THR A 255 2.66 12.97 -23.49
N PHE A 256 2.28 14.02 -24.18
CA PHE A 256 1.18 14.88 -23.75
C PHE A 256 0.45 15.51 -24.93
N ARG A 257 -0.81 15.86 -24.70
CA ARG A 257 -1.66 16.60 -25.63
C ARG A 257 -1.88 18.02 -25.12
N LYS A 258 -1.93 18.99 -26.03
CA LYS A 258 -2.24 20.39 -25.75
C LYS A 258 -3.31 20.86 -26.70
N LEU A 259 -4.26 21.64 -26.17
CA LEU A 259 -5.35 22.18 -26.97
C LEU A 259 -4.81 23.29 -27.87
N TYR A 260 -5.02 23.15 -29.18
CA TYR A 260 -4.69 24.16 -30.19
C TYR A 260 -5.87 25.09 -30.48
N GLY A 261 -7.08 24.54 -30.44
CA GLY A 261 -8.29 25.25 -30.85
C GLY A 261 -9.51 24.35 -30.88
N LYS A 262 -10.65 24.92 -31.27
CA LYS A 262 -11.92 24.20 -31.41
C LYS A 262 -12.61 24.55 -32.72
N ILE A 263 -13.18 23.55 -33.37
CA ILE A 263 -14.02 23.68 -34.56
C ILE A 263 -15.47 23.58 -34.08
N GLU A 264 -16.23 24.65 -34.24
CA GLU A 264 -17.61 24.74 -33.73
C GLU A 264 -18.64 24.03 -34.63
N THR A 265 -18.21 23.57 -35.81
CA THR A 265 -19.08 22.88 -36.78
C THR A 265 -19.09 21.37 -36.53
N ASP A 266 -20.27 20.76 -36.60
CA ASP A 266 -20.43 19.30 -36.61
C ASP A 266 -19.73 18.69 -37.84
N LEU A 267 -19.11 17.53 -37.65
CA LEU A 267 -18.50 16.74 -38.72
C LEU A 267 -19.29 15.42 -38.86
N GLU A 268 -19.79 15.11 -40.05
CA GLU A 268 -20.57 13.90 -40.28
C GLU A 268 -19.67 12.70 -40.60
N ALA A 269 -20.20 11.49 -40.44
CA ALA A 269 -19.47 10.29 -40.79
C ALA A 269 -19.14 10.27 -42.30
N ASN A 270 -17.92 9.87 -42.65
CA ASN A 270 -17.35 9.86 -43.99
C ASN A 270 -17.12 11.24 -44.63
N ASP A 271 -17.25 12.35 -43.88
CA ASP A 271 -16.75 13.63 -44.38
C ASP A 271 -15.22 13.55 -44.57
N GLU A 272 -14.74 14.09 -45.69
CA GLU A 272 -13.31 14.24 -45.97
C GLU A 272 -12.84 15.63 -45.59
N ILE A 273 -11.89 15.67 -44.67
CA ILE A 273 -11.28 16.89 -44.15
C ILE A 273 -9.87 17.00 -44.72
N THR A 274 -9.61 18.07 -45.44
CA THR A 274 -8.27 18.43 -45.89
C THR A 274 -7.63 19.31 -44.82
N VAL A 275 -6.44 18.90 -44.37
CA VAL A 275 -5.68 19.59 -43.34
C VAL A 275 -4.36 20.06 -43.92
N VAL A 276 -4.14 21.36 -43.86
CA VAL A 276 -2.90 22.02 -44.25
C VAL A 276 -2.08 22.26 -42.99
N ILE A 277 -0.94 21.57 -42.88
CA ILE A 277 -0.05 21.60 -41.73
C ILE A 277 1.20 22.39 -42.11
N GLN A 278 1.57 23.37 -41.29
CA GLN A 278 2.89 24.01 -41.36
C GLN A 278 3.80 23.35 -40.34
N ASN A 279 4.70 22.48 -40.80
CA ASN A 279 5.58 21.66 -39.98
C ASN A 279 6.87 22.44 -39.60
N ASN A 280 6.78 23.37 -38.65
CA ASN A 280 7.87 24.26 -38.23
C ASN A 280 8.62 23.81 -36.97
N TYR A 281 7.99 23.04 -36.08
CA TYR A 281 8.52 22.71 -34.77
C TYR A 281 9.52 21.56 -34.86
N ASN A 282 10.77 21.78 -34.49
CA ASN A 282 11.81 20.75 -34.59
C ASN A 282 11.64 19.68 -33.52
N THR A 283 11.25 18.47 -33.95
CA THR A 283 11.25 17.28 -33.07
C THR A 283 12.33 16.26 -33.41
N TYR A 284 12.99 16.39 -34.56
CA TYR A 284 13.96 15.41 -35.04
C TYR A 284 15.25 15.44 -34.21
N SER A 285 15.65 16.60 -33.67
CA SER A 285 16.89 16.76 -32.88
C SER A 285 16.91 15.95 -31.58
N PHE A 286 15.72 15.65 -31.04
CA PHE A 286 15.56 14.87 -29.82
C PHE A 286 14.77 13.57 -30.02
N GLY A 287 14.52 13.17 -31.27
CA GLY A 287 13.75 11.95 -31.58
C GLY A 287 12.29 12.01 -31.09
N GLY A 288 11.72 13.21 -31.03
CA GLY A 288 10.30 13.43 -30.73
C GLY A 288 9.41 13.10 -31.91
N ARG A 289 8.12 12.88 -31.61
CA ARG A 289 7.09 12.58 -32.61
C ARG A 289 5.94 13.57 -32.45
N LYS A 290 5.26 13.89 -33.56
CA LYS A 290 4.15 14.84 -33.57
C LYS A 290 2.91 14.19 -34.14
N ARG A 291 1.80 14.33 -33.42
CA ARG A 291 0.49 13.92 -33.93
C ARG A 291 -0.49 15.08 -33.84
N LEU A 292 -1.32 15.19 -34.86
CA LEU A 292 -2.53 15.99 -34.83
C LEU A 292 -3.67 15.10 -34.35
N VAL A 293 -4.45 15.60 -33.40
CA VAL A 293 -5.56 14.86 -32.80
C VAL A 293 -6.82 15.71 -32.86
N LEU A 294 -7.84 15.21 -33.57
CA LEU A 294 -9.20 15.75 -33.49
C LEU A 294 -10.00 14.88 -32.54
N SER A 295 -10.63 15.47 -31.53
CA SER A 295 -11.37 14.72 -30.52
C SER A 295 -12.67 15.42 -30.15
N THR A 296 -13.73 14.66 -29.96
CA THR A 296 -14.88 15.13 -29.18
C THR A 296 -14.59 15.00 -27.68
N THR A 297 -15.47 15.54 -26.84
CA THR A 297 -15.41 15.36 -25.38
C THR A 297 -16.72 14.80 -24.86
N SER A 298 -16.62 14.02 -23.80
CA SER A 298 -17.75 13.61 -22.96
C SER A 298 -17.73 14.38 -21.64
N TRP A 299 -18.73 14.15 -20.78
CA TRP A 299 -18.79 14.76 -19.45
C TRP A 299 -17.59 14.39 -18.55
N ILE A 300 -16.90 13.29 -18.84
CA ILE A 300 -15.71 12.83 -18.10
C ILE A 300 -14.39 13.28 -18.75
N GLY A 301 -14.47 14.01 -19.87
CA GLY A 301 -13.33 14.49 -20.64
C GLY A 301 -13.14 13.77 -21.98
N GLY A 302 -11.89 13.61 -22.40
CA GLY A 302 -11.52 12.89 -23.63
C GLY A 302 -11.64 11.37 -23.50
N LYS A 303 -11.19 10.65 -24.53
CA LYS A 303 -11.23 9.18 -24.54
C LYS A 303 -10.27 8.61 -23.48
N ASN A 304 -10.80 7.94 -22.48
CA ASN A 304 -10.02 7.28 -21.43
C ASN A 304 -10.79 6.11 -20.80
N ASP A 305 -10.53 4.91 -21.31
CA ASP A 305 -11.20 3.68 -20.85
C ASP A 305 -10.70 3.21 -19.48
N PHE A 306 -9.54 3.69 -19.02
CA PHE A 306 -8.90 3.24 -17.78
C PHE A 306 -9.83 3.39 -16.57
N LEU A 307 -10.48 4.54 -16.44
CA LEU A 307 -11.33 4.82 -15.28
C LEU A 307 -12.52 3.84 -15.22
N GLY A 308 -13.19 3.63 -16.36
CA GLY A 308 -14.29 2.66 -16.46
C GLY A 308 -13.83 1.24 -16.12
N ILE A 309 -12.71 0.79 -16.70
CA ILE A 309 -12.13 -0.54 -16.44
C ILE A 309 -11.72 -0.68 -14.96
N ALA A 310 -11.15 0.35 -14.35
CA ALA A 310 -10.76 0.33 -12.94
C ALA A 310 -11.97 0.16 -12.00
N TYR A 311 -13.06 0.90 -12.25
CA TYR A 311 -14.29 0.74 -11.47
C TYR A 311 -14.94 -0.63 -11.67
N LEU A 312 -14.95 -1.15 -12.90
CA LEU A 312 -15.50 -2.47 -13.20
C LEU A 312 -14.69 -3.61 -12.57
N THR A 313 -13.36 -3.51 -12.61
CA THR A 313 -12.47 -4.53 -12.03
C THR A 313 -12.58 -4.56 -10.51
N VAL A 314 -12.52 -3.40 -9.84
CA VAL A 314 -12.68 -3.31 -8.38
C VAL A 314 -14.11 -3.72 -7.96
N GLY A 315 -15.14 -3.21 -8.65
CA GLY A 315 -16.53 -3.57 -8.37
C GLY A 315 -16.81 -5.06 -8.57
N GLY A 316 -16.31 -5.64 -9.66
CA GLY A 316 -16.41 -7.08 -9.95
C GLY A 316 -15.68 -7.94 -8.92
N PHE A 317 -14.48 -7.54 -8.51
CA PHE A 317 -13.74 -8.22 -7.45
C PHE A 317 -14.46 -8.15 -6.10
N CYS A 318 -15.03 -7.01 -5.74
CA CYS A 318 -15.86 -6.86 -4.54
C CYS A 318 -17.10 -7.79 -4.57
N MET A 319 -17.78 -7.90 -5.72
CA MET A 319 -18.91 -8.83 -5.88
C MET A 319 -18.48 -10.28 -5.78
N PHE A 320 -17.34 -10.65 -6.37
CA PHE A 320 -16.76 -11.99 -6.25
C PHE A 320 -16.46 -12.34 -4.78
N LEU A 321 -15.80 -11.43 -4.04
CA LEU A 321 -15.54 -11.62 -2.61
C LEU A 321 -16.82 -11.69 -1.78
N ALA A 322 -17.83 -10.86 -2.09
CA ALA A 322 -19.13 -10.91 -1.42
C ALA A 322 -19.79 -12.28 -1.59
N ILE A 323 -19.83 -12.83 -2.81
CA ILE A 323 -20.34 -14.18 -3.08
C ILE A 323 -19.53 -15.21 -2.31
N GLY A 324 -18.19 -15.12 -2.30
CA GLY A 324 -17.34 -16.02 -1.53
C GLY A 324 -17.62 -15.99 -0.03
N PHE A 325 -17.78 -14.80 0.56
CA PHE A 325 -18.14 -14.65 1.97
C PHE A 325 -19.56 -15.12 2.28
N ILE A 326 -20.53 -14.90 1.38
CA ILE A 326 -21.90 -15.45 1.51
C ILE A 326 -21.83 -16.98 1.52
N LEU A 327 -21.11 -17.59 0.58
CA LEU A 327 -20.95 -19.04 0.52
C LEU A 327 -20.30 -19.58 1.79
N LEU A 328 -19.21 -18.96 2.26
CA LEU A 328 -18.57 -19.36 3.52
C LEU A 328 -19.50 -19.20 4.72
N TYR A 329 -20.29 -18.12 4.76
CA TYR A 329 -21.23 -17.84 5.84
C TYR A 329 -22.39 -18.86 5.88
N VAL A 330 -22.87 -19.31 4.70
CA VAL A 330 -23.95 -20.30 4.58
C VAL A 330 -23.44 -21.73 4.80
N ILE A 331 -22.28 -22.08 4.24
CA ILE A 331 -21.73 -23.45 4.32
C ILE A 331 -21.09 -23.72 5.69
N LYS A 332 -20.41 -22.73 6.29
CA LYS A 332 -19.74 -22.84 7.60
C LYS A 332 -20.12 -21.67 8.50
N PRO A 333 -21.39 -21.56 8.92
CA PRO A 333 -21.83 -20.47 9.78
C PRO A 333 -21.08 -20.52 11.11
N ARG A 334 -20.50 -19.38 11.51
CA ARG A 334 -19.90 -19.20 12.83
C ARG A 334 -20.77 -18.25 13.65
N PRO A 335 -21.41 -18.71 14.74
CA PRO A 335 -22.17 -17.82 15.62
C PRO A 335 -21.29 -16.73 16.22
N LEU A 336 -21.78 -15.49 16.18
CA LEU A 336 -21.03 -14.32 16.65
C LEU A 336 -20.94 -14.36 18.19
N GLY A 337 -19.72 -14.20 18.71
CA GLY A 337 -19.51 -14.18 20.16
C GLY A 337 -19.72 -15.54 20.83
N ASP A 338 -19.81 -16.63 20.06
CA ASP A 338 -19.96 -17.97 20.61
C ASP A 338 -18.80 -18.31 21.55
N PRO A 339 -19.09 -18.49 22.85
CA PRO A 339 -18.10 -18.80 23.84
C PRO A 339 -17.34 -20.08 23.48
N ALA A 340 -17.93 -21.05 22.77
CA ALA A 340 -17.26 -22.29 22.37
C ALA A 340 -16.01 -22.05 21.50
N PHE A 341 -15.87 -20.90 20.84
CA PHE A 341 -14.64 -20.57 20.11
C PHE A 341 -13.59 -19.83 20.96
N LEU A 342 -13.92 -19.40 22.16
CA LEU A 342 -12.93 -18.87 23.10
C LEU A 342 -11.94 -20.00 23.40
N SER A 343 -10.65 -19.70 23.39
CA SER A 343 -9.60 -20.71 23.51
C SER A 343 -9.74 -21.59 24.77
N TRP A 344 -10.36 -21.06 25.82
CA TRP A 344 -10.66 -21.75 27.09
C TRP A 344 -12.01 -22.51 27.13
N ASN A 345 -12.85 -22.41 26.09
CA ASN A 345 -14.16 -23.05 25.95
C ASN A 345 -14.29 -23.96 24.71
N ARG A 346 -13.24 -24.02 23.87
CA ARG A 346 -13.17 -24.85 22.65
C ARG A 346 -12.89 -26.33 22.92
N ASN A 347 -12.61 -26.64 24.16
CA ASN A 347 -13.08 -27.83 24.83
C ASN A 347 -14.19 -27.34 25.78
N PRO A 348 -15.21 -28.14 26.17
CA PRO A 348 -15.54 -28.12 27.57
C PRO A 348 -14.23 -28.52 28.28
N TYR A 349 -13.34 -27.55 28.47
CA TYR A 349 -12.56 -27.51 29.66
C TYR A 349 -13.68 -27.34 30.69
N VAL A 350 -14.24 -28.47 31.12
CA VAL A 350 -14.15 -28.74 32.53
C VAL A 350 -12.69 -28.41 32.79
N LYS A 351 -12.45 -27.18 33.24
CA LYS A 351 -11.14 -26.80 33.75
C LYS A 351 -10.96 -27.92 34.75
N SER A 352 -10.05 -28.82 34.40
CA SER A 352 -9.84 -30.09 35.09
C SER A 352 -8.44 -29.98 35.66
N ARG A 353 -8.29 -28.87 36.39
CA ARG A 353 -7.16 -28.45 37.20
C ARG A 353 -7.58 -27.19 37.98
N SER A 354 -7.09 -27.10 39.20
CA SER A 354 -7.24 -25.92 40.05
C SER A 354 -5.92 -25.17 40.14
N ASP A 355 -5.83 -23.97 39.53
CA ASP A 355 -4.58 -23.20 39.52
C ASP A 355 -4.23 -22.67 40.93
N THR A 356 -5.24 -22.46 41.78
CA THR A 356 -5.12 -22.12 43.21
C THR A 356 -4.53 -23.29 44.00
N GLN A 357 -5.00 -24.51 43.74
CA GLN A 357 -4.47 -25.74 44.35
C GLN A 357 -2.98 -25.96 44.02
N LEU A 358 -2.58 -25.68 42.77
CA LEU A 358 -1.19 -25.85 42.35
C LEU A 358 -0.23 -24.84 42.97
N ARG A 359 -0.70 -23.63 43.31
CA ARG A 359 0.16 -22.49 43.67
C ARG A 359 0.46 -22.34 45.15
N SER A 360 -0.44 -22.78 46.05
CA SER A 360 -0.24 -22.60 47.48
C SER A 360 -0.98 -23.65 48.30
N LYS A 361 -0.45 -23.96 49.48
CA LYS A 361 -1.09 -24.87 50.44
C LYS A 361 -2.48 -24.40 50.89
N ALA A 362 -2.73 -23.09 50.94
CA ALA A 362 -4.04 -22.53 51.27
C ALA A 362 -5.12 -22.87 50.20
N GLY A 363 -4.71 -23.05 48.95
CA GLY A 363 -5.58 -23.44 47.84
C GLY A 363 -5.79 -24.95 47.71
N GLU A 364 -5.16 -25.77 48.57
CA GLU A 364 -5.11 -27.23 48.42
C GLU A 364 -6.52 -27.89 48.39
N LEU A 365 -7.50 -27.28 49.06
CA LEU A 365 -8.89 -27.73 49.13
C LEU A 365 -9.77 -27.23 47.97
N ASP A 366 -9.27 -26.33 47.10
CA ASP A 366 -10.05 -25.79 45.98
C ASP A 366 -10.11 -26.79 44.83
N ILE A 367 -11.21 -27.53 44.76
CA ILE A 367 -11.52 -28.53 43.72
C ILE A 367 -12.62 -28.06 42.74
N SER A 368 -12.97 -26.77 42.75
CA SER A 368 -14.09 -26.19 41.99
C SER A 368 -14.03 -26.51 40.49
N ASN A 369 -12.81 -26.59 39.95
CA ASN A 369 -12.48 -26.81 38.56
C ASN A 369 -11.63 -28.07 38.41
N CYS A 370 -12.04 -29.19 39.00
CA CYS A 370 -11.27 -30.43 38.93
C CYS A 370 -12.06 -31.68 38.52
N LYS A 371 -13.36 -31.54 38.25
CA LYS A 371 -14.16 -32.68 37.80
C LYS A 371 -13.65 -33.24 36.46
N PRO A 372 -13.86 -34.54 36.17
CA PRO A 372 -14.37 -35.57 37.08
C PRO A 372 -13.37 -35.98 38.19
N GLU A 373 -12.06 -35.83 37.98
CA GLU A 373 -10.99 -36.29 38.90
C GLU A 373 -10.68 -35.28 40.02
N ALA A 374 -11.69 -34.96 40.84
CA ALA A 374 -11.59 -33.99 41.92
C ALA A 374 -11.30 -34.62 43.28
N THR A 375 -11.93 -35.76 43.57
CA THR A 375 -11.88 -36.43 44.87
C THR A 375 -11.73 -37.95 44.70
N THR A 376 -11.21 -38.61 45.74
CA THR A 376 -11.21 -40.07 45.85
C THR A 376 -12.62 -40.62 46.12
N GLY A 377 -12.81 -41.94 46.04
CA GLY A 377 -14.07 -42.60 46.38
C GLY A 377 -14.59 -42.31 47.80
N ASN A 378 -13.72 -41.90 48.73
CA ASN A 378 -14.06 -41.47 50.09
C ASN A 378 -14.23 -39.94 50.21
N ASN A 379 -14.45 -39.24 49.10
CA ASN A 379 -14.66 -37.80 49.00
C ASN A 379 -13.49 -36.92 49.49
N SER A 380 -12.27 -37.47 49.60
CA SER A 380 -11.07 -36.69 49.94
C SER A 380 -10.45 -36.05 48.70
N PRO A 381 -9.99 -34.77 48.73
CA PRO A 381 -9.40 -34.09 47.58
C PRO A 381 -8.17 -34.80 47.01
N ILE A 382 -8.05 -34.81 45.69
CA ILE A 382 -6.85 -35.24 44.97
C ILE A 382 -5.94 -34.02 44.75
N VAL A 383 -4.64 -34.15 44.94
CA VAL A 383 -3.66 -33.09 44.71
C VAL A 383 -2.50 -33.66 43.91
N PRO A 384 -2.20 -33.14 42.70
CA PRO A 384 -2.98 -32.19 41.91
C PRO A 384 -4.25 -32.84 41.31
N CYS A 385 -5.38 -32.14 41.32
CA CYS A 385 -6.64 -32.63 40.78
C CYS A 385 -6.84 -32.37 39.28
N GLY A 386 -7.72 -33.18 38.69
CA GLY A 386 -8.25 -33.04 37.34
C GLY A 386 -7.49 -33.79 36.24
N LEU A 387 -8.13 -33.94 35.08
CA LEU A 387 -7.78 -34.81 33.96
C LEU A 387 -6.40 -34.51 33.37
N ILE A 388 -5.95 -33.26 33.40
CA ILE A 388 -4.63 -32.91 32.85
C ILE A 388 -3.54 -33.58 33.69
N ALA A 389 -3.61 -33.46 35.02
CA ALA A 389 -2.69 -34.12 35.90
C ALA A 389 -2.93 -35.64 35.95
N TRP A 390 -4.19 -36.07 36.01
CA TRP A 390 -4.55 -37.50 36.06
C TRP A 390 -4.06 -38.29 34.84
N SER A 391 -4.01 -37.66 33.66
CA SER A 391 -3.49 -38.27 32.42
C SER A 391 -1.98 -38.13 32.26
N LEU A 392 -1.22 -37.95 33.35
CA LEU A 392 0.23 -37.78 33.34
C LEU A 392 0.91 -38.92 32.56
N PHE A 393 1.75 -38.54 31.61
CA PHE A 393 2.45 -39.49 30.73
C PHE A 393 3.31 -40.48 31.52
N ASN A 394 3.15 -41.79 31.26
CA ASN A 394 3.71 -42.87 32.08
C ASN A 394 4.52 -43.92 31.30
N ASP A 395 4.80 -43.68 30.01
CA ASP A 395 5.80 -44.51 29.32
C ASP A 395 7.18 -44.25 29.92
N THR A 396 7.98 -45.31 30.00
CA THR A 396 9.38 -45.21 30.41
C THR A 396 10.29 -45.59 29.24
N TYR A 397 11.43 -44.91 29.16
CA TYR A 397 12.43 -45.13 28.13
C TYR A 397 13.78 -45.38 28.79
N GLY A 398 14.31 -46.58 28.60
CA GLY A 398 15.70 -46.91 28.95
C GLY A 398 16.57 -46.79 27.72
N PHE A 399 17.67 -46.06 27.82
CA PHE A 399 18.62 -45.88 26.73
C PHE A 399 19.93 -46.57 27.09
N SER A 400 20.50 -47.30 26.14
CA SER A 400 21.83 -47.90 26.30
C SER A 400 22.61 -47.83 25.00
N MET A 401 23.93 -47.73 25.13
CA MET A 401 24.87 -47.61 24.03
C MET A 401 26.12 -48.39 24.38
N LYS A 402 26.54 -49.31 23.50
CA LYS A 402 27.71 -50.20 23.75
C LYS A 402 27.63 -50.91 25.12
N ASN A 403 26.44 -51.42 25.48
CA ASN A 403 26.12 -52.02 26.78
C ASN A 403 26.29 -51.12 28.02
N LYS A 404 26.44 -49.80 27.84
CA LYS A 404 26.41 -48.81 28.93
C LYS A 404 25.05 -48.10 28.96
N VAL A 405 24.50 -47.94 30.15
CA VAL A 405 23.23 -47.21 30.34
C VAL A 405 23.48 -45.71 30.14
N LEU A 406 22.72 -45.08 29.26
CA LEU A 406 22.72 -43.63 29.08
C LEU A 406 21.75 -43.00 30.07
N ASN A 407 22.25 -42.13 30.94
CA ASN A 407 21.43 -41.47 31.93
C ASN A 407 20.57 -40.37 31.29
N VAL A 408 19.25 -40.51 31.40
CA VAL A 408 18.30 -39.47 30.98
C VAL A 408 18.00 -38.57 32.16
N SER A 409 18.62 -37.40 32.18
CA SER A 409 18.38 -36.41 33.22
C SER A 409 16.99 -35.79 33.05
N LYS A 410 16.20 -35.87 34.12
CA LYS A 410 14.88 -35.24 34.26
C LYS A 410 14.96 -33.86 34.93
N LYS A 411 16.17 -33.35 35.19
CA LYS A 411 16.39 -32.04 35.81
C LYS A 411 16.49 -30.94 34.74
N ASN A 412 15.98 -29.75 35.04
CA ASN A 412 15.97 -28.58 34.16
C ASN A 412 15.32 -28.81 32.78
N ILE A 413 14.28 -29.66 32.73
CA ILE A 413 13.42 -29.86 31.55
C ILE A 413 12.19 -28.96 31.58
N ALA A 414 11.78 -28.51 32.77
CA ALA A 414 10.71 -27.55 32.98
C ALA A 414 11.23 -26.11 32.95
N TRP A 415 10.35 -25.16 32.61
CA TRP A 415 10.71 -23.74 32.64
C TRP A 415 10.82 -23.26 34.08
N LYS A 416 11.92 -22.58 34.41
CA LYS A 416 12.15 -22.01 35.75
C LYS A 416 10.99 -21.11 36.22
N SER A 417 10.46 -20.29 35.31
CA SER A 417 9.28 -19.46 35.58
C SER A 417 8.02 -20.26 35.94
N ASP A 418 7.83 -21.46 35.39
CA ASP A 418 6.69 -22.31 35.74
C ASP A 418 6.89 -22.90 37.15
N GLN A 419 8.12 -23.33 37.48
CA GLN A 419 8.50 -23.82 38.82
C GLN A 419 8.30 -22.76 39.91
N GLU A 420 8.65 -21.49 39.63
CA GLU A 420 8.60 -20.40 40.63
C GLU A 420 7.22 -19.75 40.79
N HIS A 421 6.39 -19.74 39.74
CA HIS A 421 5.15 -18.94 39.74
C HIS A 421 3.86 -19.73 39.52
N LYS A 422 3.94 -21.00 39.09
CA LYS A 422 2.73 -21.81 38.81
C LYS A 422 2.57 -23.01 39.73
N PHE A 423 3.65 -23.49 40.34
CA PHE A 423 3.65 -24.62 41.26
C PHE A 423 4.26 -24.18 42.60
N GLY A 424 3.56 -24.43 43.70
CA GLY A 424 4.01 -24.07 45.04
C GLY A 424 5.07 -25.05 45.55
N SER A 425 6.09 -24.51 46.23
CA SER A 425 7.12 -25.29 46.93
C SER A 425 6.64 -25.92 48.24
N ASP A 426 5.46 -25.51 48.71
CA ASP A 426 4.78 -25.99 49.91
C ASP A 426 3.61 -26.94 49.61
N VAL A 427 3.39 -27.28 48.33
CA VAL A 427 2.30 -28.16 47.87
C VAL A 427 2.86 -29.53 47.51
N TYR A 428 2.34 -30.58 48.13
CA TYR A 428 2.77 -31.97 47.93
C TYR A 428 1.63 -32.80 47.32
N PRO A 429 1.94 -33.83 46.51
CA PRO A 429 0.91 -34.73 46.01
C PRO A 429 0.18 -35.45 47.15
N LYS A 430 -1.16 -35.49 47.09
CA LYS A 430 -2.01 -36.22 48.04
C LYS A 430 -3.09 -36.98 47.29
N ASN A 431 -3.33 -38.23 47.70
CA ASN A 431 -4.37 -39.08 47.13
C ASN A 431 -4.32 -39.22 45.59
N PHE A 432 -3.16 -38.97 44.98
CA PHE A 432 -2.98 -38.94 43.54
C PHE A 432 -2.69 -40.34 43.01
N GLN A 433 -3.48 -40.81 42.03
CA GLN A 433 -3.36 -42.16 41.46
C GLN A 433 -3.43 -43.29 42.52
N SER A 434 -4.20 -43.08 43.59
CA SER A 434 -4.33 -44.01 44.72
C SER A 434 -5.60 -44.87 44.70
N GLY A 435 -6.44 -44.75 43.66
CA GLY A 435 -7.67 -45.54 43.48
C GLY A 435 -7.48 -46.77 42.59
N GLY A 436 -8.57 -47.52 42.33
CA GLY A 436 -8.56 -48.73 41.49
C GLY A 436 -8.37 -48.48 39.98
N LEU A 437 -8.57 -47.23 39.53
CA LEU A 437 -8.37 -46.81 38.14
C LEU A 437 -7.20 -45.81 38.11
N ILE A 438 -6.10 -46.20 37.46
CA ILE A 438 -4.88 -45.38 37.33
C ILE A 438 -4.87 -44.78 35.93
N GLY A 439 -4.83 -43.46 35.84
CA GLY A 439 -4.87 -42.74 34.56
C GLY A 439 -3.52 -42.43 33.93
N GLY A 440 -2.44 -42.55 34.70
CA GLY A 440 -1.12 -42.07 34.31
C GLY A 440 -0.04 -42.40 35.32
N ALA A 441 1.05 -41.63 35.31
CA ALA A 441 2.19 -41.85 36.20
C ALA A 441 1.87 -41.42 37.63
N LYS A 442 2.56 -42.04 38.60
CA LYS A 442 2.50 -41.64 40.01
C LYS A 442 3.49 -40.51 40.28
N LEU A 443 3.13 -39.62 41.21
CA LEU A 443 4.01 -38.55 41.71
C LEU A 443 4.67 -38.99 43.01
N ASN A 444 5.84 -38.43 43.31
CA ASN A 444 6.52 -38.70 44.58
C ASN A 444 5.89 -37.87 45.70
N ALA A 445 5.29 -38.51 46.70
CA ALA A 445 4.61 -37.82 47.81
C ALA A 445 5.57 -37.02 48.72
N SER A 446 6.87 -37.31 48.70
CA SER A 446 7.90 -36.63 49.50
C SER A 446 8.50 -35.39 48.82
N ILE A 447 8.12 -35.09 47.57
CA ILE A 447 8.69 -33.99 46.77
C ILE A 447 7.57 -33.00 46.42
N PRO A 448 7.77 -31.68 46.61
CA PRO A 448 6.74 -30.68 46.29
C PRO A 448 6.51 -30.58 44.77
N LEU A 449 5.33 -30.11 44.36
CA LEU A 449 4.95 -30.05 42.95
C LEU A 449 5.88 -29.15 42.11
N SER A 450 6.48 -28.11 42.70
CA SER A 450 7.45 -27.23 42.04
C SER A 450 8.72 -27.95 41.58
N GLU A 451 9.05 -29.09 42.19
CA GLU A 451 10.24 -29.89 41.87
C GLU A 451 9.92 -31.10 40.98
N GLN A 452 8.64 -31.38 40.71
CA GLN A 452 8.23 -32.49 39.85
C GLN A 452 8.16 -32.06 38.39
N GLU A 453 9.33 -31.95 37.74
CA GLU A 453 9.44 -31.36 36.40
C GLU A 453 8.64 -32.07 35.30
N ASP A 454 8.51 -33.40 35.38
CA ASP A 454 7.67 -34.19 34.44
C ASP A 454 6.20 -33.73 34.49
N LEU A 455 5.68 -33.47 35.70
CA LEU A 455 4.34 -32.90 35.88
C LEU A 455 4.26 -31.50 35.27
N ILE A 456 5.26 -30.65 35.51
CA ILE A 456 5.26 -29.26 35.04
C ILE A 456 5.26 -29.20 33.50
N VAL A 457 6.09 -30.03 32.85
CA VAL A 457 6.13 -30.14 31.38
C VAL A 457 4.79 -30.62 30.82
N TRP A 458 4.17 -31.60 31.48
CA TRP A 458 2.89 -32.18 31.08
C TRP A 458 1.72 -31.20 31.22
N MET A 459 1.69 -30.44 32.32
CA MET A 459 0.62 -29.49 32.65
C MET A 459 0.53 -28.29 31.69
N ARG A 460 1.54 -28.08 30.83
CA ARG A 460 1.44 -27.15 29.71
C ARG A 460 0.59 -27.78 28.60
N THR A 461 -0.59 -27.26 28.31
CA THR A 461 -1.41 -27.80 27.23
C THR A 461 -0.84 -27.44 25.85
N ALA A 462 -1.05 -28.30 24.85
CA ALA A 462 -0.74 -28.00 23.46
C ALA A 462 -1.95 -27.40 22.74
N ALA A 463 -1.73 -26.49 21.80
CA ALA A 463 -2.79 -25.86 21.02
C ALA A 463 -3.33 -26.75 19.88
N LEU A 464 -2.57 -27.78 19.51
CA LEU A 464 -2.88 -28.71 18.41
C LEU A 464 -2.83 -30.16 18.92
N PRO A 465 -3.61 -31.08 18.32
CA PRO A 465 -3.66 -32.49 18.72
C PRO A 465 -2.35 -33.26 18.44
N THR A 466 -1.49 -32.73 17.57
CA THR A 466 -0.13 -33.23 17.36
C THR A 466 0.86 -32.31 18.06
N PHE A 467 1.58 -32.81 19.05
CA PHE A 467 2.51 -32.02 19.84
C PHE A 467 3.71 -32.84 20.30
N ARG A 468 4.73 -32.16 20.84
CA ARG A 468 5.91 -32.76 21.44
C ARG A 468 6.10 -32.22 22.85
N LYS A 469 6.57 -33.08 23.75
CA LYS A 469 6.94 -32.74 25.14
C LYS A 469 8.35 -33.22 25.39
N LEU A 470 9.12 -32.41 26.11
CA LEU A 470 10.48 -32.79 26.49
C LEU A 470 10.38 -33.86 27.57
N TYR A 471 10.82 -35.08 27.25
CA TYR A 471 10.83 -36.17 28.24
C TYR A 471 12.05 -36.07 29.14
N GLY A 472 13.23 -35.75 28.61
CA GLY A 472 14.48 -35.74 29.35
C GLY A 472 15.63 -35.29 28.46
N LYS A 473 16.78 -35.02 29.07
CA LYS A 473 18.02 -34.70 28.37
C LYS A 473 19.05 -35.81 28.59
N ILE A 474 19.70 -36.23 27.51
CA ILE A 474 20.91 -37.06 27.58
C ILE A 474 22.07 -36.08 27.48
N GLU A 475 22.91 -36.01 28.51
CA GLU A 475 24.05 -35.08 28.57
C GLU A 475 25.33 -35.67 27.94
N THR A 476 25.26 -36.90 27.45
CA THR A 476 26.33 -37.56 26.71
C THR A 476 26.11 -37.33 25.22
N ASP A 477 27.17 -36.94 24.52
CA ASP A 477 27.16 -36.81 23.07
C ASP A 477 26.94 -38.18 22.42
N LEU A 478 26.15 -38.18 21.34
CA LEU A 478 25.83 -39.36 20.55
C LEU A 478 26.48 -39.16 19.18
N GLU A 479 27.45 -40.00 18.86
CA GLU A 479 28.22 -39.86 17.61
C GLU A 479 27.48 -40.46 16.42
N ALA A 480 27.86 -40.03 15.21
CA ALA A 480 27.29 -40.58 13.99
C ALA A 480 27.57 -42.09 13.89
N ASN A 481 26.56 -42.84 13.46
CA ASN A 481 26.57 -44.31 13.32
C ASN A 481 26.70 -45.10 14.63
N GLU A 482 26.52 -44.47 15.80
CA GLU A 482 26.38 -45.21 17.05
C GLU A 482 24.98 -45.82 17.15
N GLU A 483 24.92 -47.13 17.45
CA GLU A 483 23.67 -47.84 17.68
C GLU A 483 23.22 -47.65 19.13
N ILE A 484 22.03 -47.07 19.30
CA ILE A 484 21.40 -46.85 20.59
C ILE A 484 20.27 -47.86 20.74
N THR A 485 20.37 -48.71 21.76
CA THR A 485 19.28 -49.62 22.12
C THR A 485 18.33 -48.90 23.05
N VAL A 486 17.07 -48.80 22.65
CA VAL A 486 15.99 -48.18 23.43
C VAL A 486 15.02 -49.25 23.91
N VAL A 487 14.90 -49.39 25.23
CA VAL A 487 13.89 -50.23 25.88
C VAL A 487 12.70 -49.35 26.22
N ILE A 488 11.54 -49.64 25.65
CA ILE A 488 10.31 -48.86 25.83
C ILE A 488 9.33 -49.67 26.66
N GLN A 489 8.92 -49.15 27.81
CA GLN A 489 7.72 -49.66 28.50
C GLN A 489 6.52 -48.82 28.08
N ASN A 490 5.69 -49.42 27.23
CA ASN A 490 4.49 -48.82 26.66
C ASN A 490 3.32 -48.92 27.66
N ASN A 491 3.21 -47.96 28.56
CA ASN A 491 2.18 -47.91 29.62
C ASN A 491 1.04 -46.93 29.30
N TYR A 492 1.28 -45.98 28.39
CA TYR A 492 0.33 -44.92 28.05
C TYR A 492 -0.60 -45.36 26.92
N ASN A 493 -1.87 -45.63 27.25
CA ASN A 493 -2.86 -46.13 26.30
C ASN A 493 -3.30 -45.06 25.30
N THR A 494 -2.83 -45.17 24.06
CA THR A 494 -3.28 -44.32 22.95
C THR A 494 -4.33 -44.98 22.05
N TYR A 495 -4.57 -46.28 22.21
CA TYR A 495 -5.44 -47.07 21.32
C TYR A 495 -6.91 -46.72 21.50
N SER A 496 -7.34 -46.41 22.73
CA SER A 496 -8.73 -46.08 23.07
C SER A 496 -9.26 -44.82 22.37
N PHE A 497 -8.38 -43.94 21.90
CA PHE A 497 -8.74 -42.71 21.19
C PHE A 497 -8.09 -42.58 19.80
N GLY A 498 -7.55 -43.68 19.25
CA GLY A 498 -6.91 -43.68 17.93
C GLY A 498 -5.62 -42.83 17.85
N GLY A 499 -5.00 -42.54 19.00
CA GLY A 499 -3.78 -41.75 19.09
C GLY A 499 -2.54 -42.52 18.64
N ARG A 500 -1.50 -41.78 18.27
CA ARG A 500 -0.17 -42.32 17.95
C ARG A 500 0.89 -41.57 18.75
N LYS A 501 1.89 -42.30 19.23
CA LYS A 501 3.05 -41.75 19.93
C LYS A 501 4.34 -42.05 19.19
N ARG A 502 5.32 -41.17 19.32
CA ARG A 502 6.64 -41.29 18.70
C ARG A 502 7.69 -40.81 19.68
N LEU A 503 8.78 -41.57 19.81
CA LEU A 503 9.99 -41.10 20.47
C LEU A 503 10.77 -40.24 19.46
N VAL A 504 11.24 -39.08 19.90
CA VAL A 504 12.01 -38.15 19.06
C VAL A 504 13.27 -37.76 19.82
N LEU A 505 14.42 -38.16 19.30
CA LEU A 505 15.72 -37.63 19.73
C LEU A 505 16.05 -36.41 18.87
N SER A 506 16.34 -35.29 19.51
CA SER A 506 16.67 -34.03 18.83
C SER A 506 17.65 -33.25 19.66
N THR A 507 18.61 -32.63 19.00
CA THR A 507 19.42 -31.56 19.60
C THR A 507 18.60 -30.27 19.63
N THR A 508 18.96 -29.38 20.56
CA THR A 508 18.38 -28.04 20.66
C THR A 508 19.45 -27.00 20.36
N SER A 509 19.11 -26.04 19.53
CA SER A 509 19.89 -24.81 19.35
C SER A 509 19.40 -23.72 20.30
N TRP A 510 20.06 -22.56 20.29
CA TRP A 510 19.59 -21.36 21.00
C TRP A 510 18.21 -20.86 20.52
N ILE A 511 17.78 -21.21 19.30
CA ILE A 511 16.44 -20.92 18.74
C ILE A 511 15.42 -22.02 19.09
N GLY A 512 15.86 -23.10 19.75
CA GLY A 512 15.06 -24.27 20.08
C GLY A 512 15.36 -25.46 19.18
N GLY A 513 14.39 -26.38 19.07
CA GLY A 513 14.51 -27.60 18.25
C GLY A 513 14.44 -27.34 16.75
N LYS A 514 14.65 -28.39 15.95
CA LYS A 514 14.64 -28.33 14.47
C LYS A 514 13.36 -27.68 13.93
N ASN A 515 13.51 -26.55 13.21
CA ASN A 515 12.43 -25.80 12.57
C ASN A 515 12.86 -25.28 11.19
N ASP A 516 12.77 -26.14 10.18
CA ASP A 516 13.20 -25.83 8.82
C ASP A 516 12.26 -24.80 8.14
N PHE A 517 11.00 -24.72 8.57
CA PHE A 517 9.98 -23.85 7.98
C PHE A 517 10.39 -22.38 8.04
N LEU A 518 10.85 -21.92 9.21
CA LEU A 518 11.19 -20.51 9.40
C LEU A 518 12.37 -20.09 8.49
N GLY A 519 13.38 -20.96 8.38
CA GLY A 519 14.50 -20.75 7.47
C GLY A 519 14.07 -20.72 6.00
N ILE A 520 13.25 -21.68 5.57
CA ILE A 520 12.72 -21.72 4.20
C ILE A 520 11.88 -20.48 3.89
N ALA A 521 11.02 -20.05 4.82
CA ALA A 521 10.20 -18.85 4.68
C ALA A 521 11.07 -17.58 4.50
N TYR A 522 12.13 -17.43 5.31
CA TYR A 522 13.05 -16.30 5.15
C TYR A 522 13.86 -16.35 3.85
N LEU A 523 14.36 -17.53 3.45
CA LEU A 523 15.12 -17.68 2.22
C LEU A 523 14.26 -17.42 0.98
N THR A 524 13.01 -17.89 0.96
CA THR A 524 12.08 -17.68 -0.16
C THR A 524 11.69 -16.21 -0.31
N VAL A 525 11.28 -15.55 0.78
CA VAL A 525 10.93 -14.12 0.76
C VAL A 525 12.16 -13.27 0.43
N GLY A 526 13.30 -13.57 1.05
CA GLY A 526 14.57 -12.89 0.77
C GLY A 526 15.01 -13.04 -0.68
N GLY A 527 14.90 -14.24 -1.24
CA GLY A 527 15.20 -14.53 -2.65
C GLY A 527 14.30 -13.76 -3.61
N PHE A 528 12.99 -13.68 -3.34
CA PHE A 528 12.06 -12.88 -4.14
C PHE A 528 12.40 -11.39 -4.10
N CYS A 529 12.69 -10.85 -2.92
CA CYS A 529 13.13 -9.46 -2.78
C CYS A 529 14.45 -9.19 -3.51
N MET A 530 15.40 -10.13 -3.45
CA MET A 530 16.69 -10.03 -4.13
C MET A 530 16.53 -10.07 -5.66
N PHE A 531 15.65 -10.94 -6.17
CA PHE A 531 15.33 -11.00 -7.60
C PHE A 531 14.75 -9.67 -8.10
N LEU A 532 13.81 -9.07 -7.37
CA LEU A 532 13.27 -7.75 -7.69
C LEU A 532 14.37 -6.67 -7.65
N ALA A 533 15.23 -6.69 -6.63
CA ALA A 533 16.35 -5.74 -6.51
C ALA A 533 17.32 -5.85 -7.68
N ILE A 534 17.72 -7.08 -8.07
CA ILE A 534 18.56 -7.32 -9.26
C ILE A 534 17.87 -6.83 -10.52
N GLY A 535 16.56 -7.07 -10.66
CA GLY A 535 15.76 -6.53 -11.77
C GLY A 535 15.82 -5.00 -11.85
N PHE A 536 15.67 -4.31 -10.72
CA PHE A 536 15.80 -2.86 -10.65
C PHE A 536 17.24 -2.37 -10.91
N ILE A 537 18.25 -3.07 -10.41
CA ILE A 537 19.67 -2.75 -10.65
C ILE A 537 20.02 -2.97 -12.12
N LEU A 538 19.60 -4.07 -12.74
CA LEU A 538 19.80 -4.31 -14.17
C LEU A 538 19.09 -3.23 -15.00
N LEU A 539 17.86 -2.85 -14.65
CA LEU A 539 17.19 -1.72 -15.30
C LEU A 539 17.96 -0.41 -15.11
N TYR A 540 18.56 -0.19 -13.94
CA TYR A 540 19.41 0.97 -13.66
C TYR A 540 20.75 0.92 -14.42
N VAL A 541 21.40 -0.24 -14.57
CA VAL A 541 22.71 -0.36 -15.24
C VAL A 541 22.57 -0.45 -16.76
N ILE A 542 21.54 -1.13 -17.28
CA ILE A 542 21.25 -1.20 -18.72
C ILE A 542 20.69 0.14 -19.22
N LYS A 543 19.93 0.86 -18.37
CA LYS A 543 19.39 2.19 -18.67
C LYS A 543 19.74 3.17 -17.55
N PRO A 544 21.03 3.52 -17.37
CA PRO A 544 21.44 4.48 -16.36
C PRO A 544 20.76 5.79 -16.66
N ARG A 545 19.97 6.26 -15.70
CA ARG A 545 19.31 7.58 -15.74
C ARG A 545 20.10 8.52 -14.84
N PRO A 546 21.14 9.18 -15.36
CA PRO A 546 21.79 10.25 -14.62
C PRO A 546 20.75 11.34 -14.31
N LEU A 547 20.56 11.61 -13.02
CA LEU A 547 19.64 12.63 -12.53
C LEU A 547 20.08 14.00 -13.05
N GLY A 548 19.26 14.60 -13.90
CA GLY A 548 19.51 15.95 -14.41
C GLY A 548 20.53 16.05 -15.55
N ASP A 549 20.79 14.95 -16.26
CA ASP A 549 21.72 14.95 -17.40
C ASP A 549 21.24 15.88 -18.53
N PRO A 550 22.03 16.92 -18.86
CA PRO A 550 21.68 17.88 -19.89
C PRO A 550 21.67 17.28 -21.31
N ALA A 551 22.27 16.11 -21.55
CA ALA A 551 22.26 15.45 -22.85
C ALA A 551 20.87 14.93 -23.27
N PHE A 552 19.91 14.82 -22.34
CA PHE A 552 18.51 14.48 -22.64
C PHE A 552 17.61 15.71 -22.76
N LEU A 553 18.16 16.91 -22.59
CA LEU A 553 17.45 18.16 -22.85
C LEU A 553 17.42 18.39 -24.37
N SER A 554 16.23 18.57 -24.91
CA SER A 554 15.99 18.68 -26.36
C SER A 554 16.79 19.80 -27.04
N TRP A 555 17.17 20.85 -26.30
CA TRP A 555 17.93 22.00 -26.79
C TRP A 555 19.46 21.85 -26.68
N ASN A 556 19.97 20.84 -25.97
CA ASN A 556 21.42 20.64 -25.81
C ASN A 556 22.02 19.66 -26.84
N ARG A 557 21.18 19.01 -27.65
CA ARG A 557 21.59 18.08 -28.73
C ARG A 557 21.83 18.79 -30.06
N ASN A 558 22.42 19.98 -30.04
CA ASN A 558 22.80 20.71 -31.25
C ASN A 558 24.33 20.65 -31.43
N PRO A 559 24.89 19.83 -32.35
CA PRO A 559 26.33 19.80 -32.62
C PRO A 559 26.83 21.00 -33.44
N SER A 560 25.98 21.94 -33.84
CA SER A 560 26.33 23.07 -34.71
C SER A 560 26.49 24.38 -33.94
N GLY A 561 27.44 24.39 -33.01
CA GLY A 561 27.97 25.61 -32.40
C GLY A 561 29.48 25.48 -32.31
N ILE A 562 30.17 25.83 -33.40
CA ILE A 562 31.61 26.12 -33.36
C ILE A 562 31.76 27.28 -32.35
N MET A 563 32.26 26.95 -31.16
CA MET A 563 32.78 27.94 -30.23
C MET A 563 34.10 28.43 -30.82
N ASN A 564 34.10 29.66 -31.34
CA ASN A 564 35.26 30.54 -31.27
C ASN A 564 35.15 31.36 -29.98
#